data_AF-A0A971SCE3-F1
#
_entry.id   AF-A0A971SCE3-F1
#
_cell.length_a   1.000
_cell.length_b   1.000
_cell.length_c   1.000
_cell.angle_alpha   90.00
_cell.angle_beta   90.00
_cell.angle_gamma   90.00
#
_symmetry.space_group_name_H-M   'P 1'
#
loop_
_entity.id
_entity.type
_entity.pdbx_description
1 polymer ?
#
loop_
_entity_poly.entity_id
_entity_poly.type
_entity_poly.pdbx_seq_one_letter_code
_entity_poly.pdbx_strand_id
1 'polypeptide(L)'
;MGTMLDEALFYAQKGWYVFPCREKPGAPYIRNGQSVTPTEKSPYTANGLNDATIDEDQIRKWWGTWSNALIGVNAGLSNLFVVDIDKKNVNGFDTYSTWDINDTAGLRTITPSGGMHIIFTGQGKTNTNAATGIDTRGDGGYFIAPPSRILEGTFCGEYKRSGDWSKAPGVIPDGLMEKLFPENGDSYSVPKIFNKKLSRKQLSRATLRFMAEGAPEGERNTTLFKALADFAGCGYSMQEARDLVSPISDKIGLNRGEFEQVLDHAYSKKRTPSIPEHIQEKIASGGRDVAKSITFEEQAVIEYAVLSCAVIDNQLIPVIGEIIGYEDFQVLKNKYIFQAMMKLY
;
A
#
# COMPACT_ATOMS: atom_id res chain seq x y z
N MET A 1 -1.35 35.14 15.77
CA MET A 1 -1.42 33.72 15.35
C MET A 1 -1.71 32.91 16.58
N GLY A 2 -2.64 31.95 16.49
CA GLY A 2 -2.88 31.00 17.57
C GLY A 2 -1.66 30.10 17.81
N THR A 3 -1.61 29.46 18.96
CA THR A 3 -0.64 28.40 19.27
C THR A 3 -0.92 27.14 18.44
N MET A 4 0.01 26.18 18.36
CA MET A 4 -0.28 24.88 17.71
C MET A 4 -1.43 24.13 18.39
N LEU A 5 -1.64 24.35 19.68
CA LEU A 5 -2.81 23.84 20.40
C LEU A 5 -4.11 24.45 19.86
N ASP A 6 -4.18 25.77 19.71
CA ASP A 6 -5.38 26.44 19.19
C ASP A 6 -5.73 25.94 17.78
N GLU A 7 -4.70 25.67 16.97
CA GLU A 7 -4.86 25.13 15.62
C GLU A 7 -5.28 23.65 15.63
N ALA A 8 -4.75 22.83 16.53
CA ALA A 8 -5.20 21.44 16.69
C ALA A 8 -6.67 21.36 17.13
N LEU A 9 -7.07 22.22 18.08
CA LEU A 9 -8.46 22.33 18.53
C LEU A 9 -9.38 22.84 17.41
N PHE A 10 -8.92 23.79 16.60
CA PHE A 10 -9.67 24.25 15.41
C PHE A 10 -9.98 23.10 14.44
N TYR A 11 -9.05 22.18 14.21
CA TYR A 11 -9.30 21.00 13.37
C TYR A 11 -10.23 19.99 14.04
N ALA A 12 -10.06 19.73 15.34
CA ALA A 12 -10.98 18.87 16.09
C ALA A 12 -12.43 19.39 16.05
N GLN A 13 -12.62 20.71 16.16
CA GLN A 13 -13.93 21.37 16.04
C GLN A 13 -14.54 21.26 14.64
N LYS A 14 -13.72 21.03 13.60
CA LYS A 14 -14.16 20.67 12.25
C LYS A 14 -14.51 19.19 12.10
N GLY A 15 -14.41 18.40 13.18
CA GLY A 15 -14.59 16.96 13.17
C GLY A 15 -13.40 16.20 12.60
N TRP A 16 -12.22 16.82 12.53
CA TRP A 16 -11.01 16.17 12.03
C TRP A 16 -10.23 15.56 13.18
N TYR A 17 -9.94 14.27 13.07
CA TYR A 17 -9.22 13.51 14.08
C TYR A 17 -7.74 13.83 14.02
N VAL A 18 -7.25 14.52 15.05
CA VAL A 18 -5.88 15.02 15.13
C VAL A 18 -5.02 14.21 16.09
N PHE A 19 -3.71 14.27 15.89
CA PHE A 19 -2.70 13.74 16.80
C PHE A 19 -1.36 14.47 16.64
N PRO A 20 -0.50 14.50 17.67
CA PRO A 20 0.79 15.17 17.60
C PRO A 20 1.81 14.36 16.78
N CYS A 21 2.45 15.05 15.83
CA CYS A 21 3.56 14.55 15.01
C CYS A 21 4.85 15.30 15.33
N ARG A 22 5.98 14.67 15.08
CA ARG A 22 7.32 15.20 15.37
C ARG A 22 7.70 16.34 14.45
N GLU A 23 8.01 17.49 15.02
CA GLU A 23 8.50 18.66 14.30
C GLU A 23 9.94 18.50 13.82
N LYS A 24 10.67 17.54 14.38
CA LYS A 24 12.07 17.23 14.08
C LYS A 24 12.35 15.75 14.35
N PRO A 25 13.47 15.19 13.87
CA PRO A 25 13.86 13.83 14.23
C PRO A 25 13.89 13.64 15.75
N GLY A 26 13.36 12.51 16.21
CA GLY A 26 13.33 12.15 17.63
C GLY A 26 14.71 11.71 18.13
N ALA A 27 14.85 11.62 19.47
CA ALA A 27 16.00 10.93 20.03
C ALA A 27 15.96 9.43 19.63
N PRO A 28 17.11 8.82 19.32
CA PRO A 28 17.18 7.38 19.10
C PRO A 28 16.70 6.62 20.34
N TYR A 29 15.97 5.53 20.14
CA TYR A 29 15.57 4.62 21.20
C TYR A 29 15.75 3.17 20.74
N ILE A 30 15.87 2.24 21.70
CA ILE A 30 16.03 0.83 21.37
C ILE A 30 14.65 0.20 21.17
N ARG A 31 14.43 -0.34 19.97
CA ARG A 31 13.27 -1.17 19.63
C ARG A 31 13.78 -2.51 19.10
N ASN A 32 13.40 -3.60 19.76
CA ASN A 32 13.83 -4.96 19.41
C ASN A 32 15.36 -5.10 19.29
N GLY A 33 16.11 -4.47 20.20
CA GLY A 33 17.58 -4.52 20.21
C GLY A 33 18.27 -3.63 19.18
N GLN A 34 17.52 -2.90 18.35
CA GLN A 34 18.07 -1.96 17.36
C GLN A 34 17.80 -0.52 17.77
N SER A 35 18.79 0.35 17.53
CA SER A 35 18.60 1.79 17.67
C SER A 35 17.74 2.30 16.51
N VAL A 36 16.57 2.84 16.85
CA VAL A 36 15.63 3.45 15.91
C VAL A 36 15.54 4.94 16.22
N THR A 37 15.81 5.78 15.22
CA THR A 37 15.58 7.21 15.30
C THR A 37 14.26 7.54 14.62
N PRO A 38 13.24 8.03 15.35
CA PRO A 38 12.01 8.53 14.73
C PRO A 38 12.33 9.66 13.75
N THR A 39 11.79 9.60 12.54
CA THR A 39 11.92 10.68 11.55
C THR A 39 11.05 11.87 11.92
N GLU A 40 11.29 13.01 11.26
CA GLU A 40 10.34 14.12 11.32
C GLU A 40 8.98 13.68 10.73
N LYS A 41 7.89 14.34 11.13
CA LYS A 41 6.48 14.01 10.79
C LYS A 41 5.95 12.67 11.29
N SER A 42 6.79 11.82 11.87
CA SER A 42 6.30 10.60 12.52
C SER A 42 5.46 10.93 13.77
N PRO A 43 4.49 10.08 14.17
CA PRO A 43 3.66 10.37 15.34
C PRO A 43 4.47 10.39 16.66
N TYR A 44 4.03 11.21 17.61
CA TYR A 44 4.45 11.10 19.02
C TYR A 44 3.68 10.01 19.79
N THR A 45 2.50 9.66 19.29
CA THR A 45 1.56 8.72 19.92
C THR A 45 2.05 7.26 19.83
N ALA A 46 1.59 6.42 20.76
CA ALA A 46 2.06 5.03 20.87
C ALA A 46 1.52 4.14 19.74
N ASN A 47 0.25 4.32 19.36
CA ASN A 47 -0.38 3.59 18.25
C ASN A 47 -0.40 4.39 16.95
N GLY A 48 0.44 5.42 16.85
CA GLY A 48 0.55 6.26 15.67
C GLY A 48 -0.75 6.99 15.33
N LEU A 49 -1.10 7.02 14.04
CA LEU A 49 -2.31 7.68 13.53
C LEU A 49 -3.62 7.09 14.08
N ASN A 50 -3.60 5.89 14.65
CA ASN A 50 -4.78 5.24 15.22
C ASN A 50 -5.20 5.84 16.56
N ASP A 51 -4.30 6.59 17.22
CA ASP A 51 -4.64 7.34 18.44
C ASP A 51 -5.34 8.67 18.12
N ALA A 52 -5.51 9.04 16.85
CA ALA A 52 -6.13 10.31 16.45
C ALA A 52 -7.50 10.52 17.09
N THR A 53 -7.77 11.73 17.58
CA THR A 53 -8.98 12.05 18.35
C THR A 53 -9.52 13.44 18.04
N ILE A 54 -10.78 13.66 18.39
CA ILE A 54 -11.43 14.98 18.45
C ILE A 54 -11.68 15.42 19.90
N ASP A 55 -11.28 14.62 20.88
CA ASP A 55 -11.41 14.94 22.31
C ASP A 55 -10.45 16.08 22.70
N GLU A 56 -11.03 17.24 23.01
CA GLU A 56 -10.27 18.45 23.37
C GLU A 56 -9.36 18.24 24.59
N ASP A 57 -9.77 17.44 25.57
CA ASP A 57 -8.98 17.23 26.79
C ASP A 57 -7.69 16.46 26.47
N GLN A 58 -7.80 15.43 25.64
CA GLN A 58 -6.65 14.66 25.17
C GLN A 58 -5.74 15.51 24.27
N ILE A 59 -6.30 16.36 23.40
CA ILE A 59 -5.54 17.29 22.56
C ILE A 59 -4.77 18.30 23.43
N ARG A 60 -5.43 18.91 24.42
CA ARG A 60 -4.78 19.83 25.37
C ARG A 60 -3.63 19.16 26.12
N LYS A 61 -3.81 17.92 26.55
CA LYS A 61 -2.75 17.13 27.20
C LYS A 61 -1.54 16.90 26.29
N TRP A 62 -1.77 16.54 25.03
CA TRP A 62 -0.69 16.33 24.07
C TRP A 62 0.10 17.59 23.78
N TRP A 63 -0.56 18.70 23.44
CA TRP A 63 0.15 19.95 23.15
C TRP A 63 0.65 20.67 24.41
N GLY A 64 0.16 20.33 25.59
CA GLY A 64 0.79 20.68 26.87
C GLY A 64 2.14 19.97 27.08
N THR A 65 2.32 18.80 26.47
CA THR A 65 3.57 18.01 26.53
C THR A 65 4.52 18.37 25.37
N TRP A 66 3.97 18.51 24.17
CA TRP A 66 4.72 18.78 22.93
C TRP A 66 4.18 20.03 22.25
N SER A 67 4.49 21.20 22.81
CA SER A 67 3.93 22.49 22.38
C SER A 67 4.23 22.86 20.93
N ASN A 68 5.31 22.32 20.36
CA ASN A 68 5.72 22.53 18.97
C ASN A 68 5.34 21.38 18.04
N ALA A 69 4.63 20.35 18.51
CA ALA A 69 4.27 19.21 17.69
C ALA A 69 3.48 19.66 16.44
N LEU A 70 3.82 19.05 15.31
CA LEU A 70 3.04 19.16 14.09
C LEU A 70 1.64 18.55 14.33
N ILE A 71 0.66 19.05 13.60
CA ILE A 71 -0.71 18.54 13.65
C ILE A 71 -0.86 17.48 12.57
N GLY A 72 -0.81 16.20 12.96
CA GLY A 72 -1.22 15.10 12.10
C GLY A 72 -2.74 15.01 12.07
N VAL A 73 -3.32 14.82 10.89
CA VAL A 73 -4.76 14.57 10.70
C VAL A 73 -4.95 13.20 10.07
N ASN A 74 -5.66 12.30 10.74
CA ASN A 74 -6.02 11.00 10.19
C ASN A 74 -7.07 11.20 9.09
N ALA A 75 -6.69 10.94 7.83
CA ALA A 75 -7.49 11.30 6.68
C ALA A 75 -8.78 10.45 6.60
N GLY A 76 -8.65 9.12 6.63
CA GLY A 76 -9.80 8.21 6.58
C GLY A 76 -10.79 8.41 7.73
N LEU A 77 -10.29 8.52 8.97
CA LEU A 77 -11.15 8.73 10.14
C LEU A 77 -11.88 10.08 10.12
N SER A 78 -11.29 11.08 9.45
CA SER A 78 -11.88 12.42 9.27
C SER A 78 -12.78 12.51 8.02
N ASN A 79 -12.99 11.41 7.28
CA ASN A 79 -13.66 11.40 5.98
C ASN A 79 -13.04 12.39 4.98
N LEU A 80 -11.71 12.41 4.93
CA LEU A 80 -10.92 13.26 4.06
C LEU A 80 -10.11 12.42 3.08
N PHE A 81 -9.94 12.98 1.88
CA PHE A 81 -9.04 12.47 0.87
C PHE A 81 -8.09 13.59 0.44
N VAL A 82 -6.79 13.32 0.50
CA VAL A 82 -5.75 14.29 0.21
C VAL A 82 -4.95 13.85 -1.00
N VAL A 83 -4.80 14.75 -1.96
CA VAL A 83 -3.83 14.63 -3.06
C VAL A 83 -2.56 15.38 -2.62
N ASP A 84 -1.45 14.66 -2.50
CA ASP A 84 -0.15 15.18 -2.06
C ASP A 84 0.79 15.27 -3.27
N ILE A 85 0.96 16.48 -3.79
CA ILE A 85 1.73 16.76 -5.00
C ILE A 85 3.14 17.21 -4.59
N ASP A 86 4.12 16.36 -4.87
CA ASP A 86 5.53 16.59 -4.53
C ASP A 86 6.34 17.12 -5.73
N LYS A 87 7.45 17.83 -5.45
CA LYS A 87 8.39 18.39 -6.45
C LYS A 87 9.78 17.75 -6.45
N LYS A 88 9.94 16.56 -5.86
CA LYS A 88 11.26 15.99 -5.60
C LYS A 88 11.87 15.32 -6.84
N ASN A 89 11.63 14.02 -7.03
CA ASN A 89 12.24 13.22 -8.10
C ASN A 89 11.51 13.40 -9.43
N VAL A 90 10.18 13.49 -9.36
CA VAL A 90 9.29 13.84 -10.45
C VAL A 90 8.52 15.07 -10.00
N ASN A 91 8.35 16.05 -10.88
CA ASN A 91 7.54 17.22 -10.58
C ASN A 91 6.06 16.87 -10.75
N GLY A 92 5.38 16.55 -9.65
CA GLY A 92 3.96 16.16 -9.67
C GLY A 92 3.03 17.23 -10.21
N PHE A 93 3.43 18.50 -10.20
CA PHE A 93 2.62 19.59 -10.78
C PHE A 93 2.54 19.48 -12.30
N ASP A 94 3.60 19.03 -12.95
CA ASP A 94 3.61 18.84 -14.40
C ASP A 94 2.59 17.75 -14.75
N THR A 95 2.64 16.61 -14.05
CA THR A 95 1.65 15.53 -14.20
C THR A 95 0.22 16.02 -13.91
N TYR A 96 -0.01 16.63 -12.74
CA TYR A 96 -1.35 17.04 -12.30
C TYR A 96 -1.98 18.07 -13.24
N SER A 97 -1.18 18.98 -13.79
CA SER A 97 -1.65 20.00 -14.73
C SER A 97 -2.20 19.42 -16.04
N THR A 98 -1.75 18.22 -16.44
CA THR A 98 -2.28 17.56 -17.65
C THR A 98 -3.66 16.93 -17.47
N TRP A 99 -4.14 16.82 -16.22
CA TRP A 99 -5.39 16.11 -15.93
C TRP A 99 -6.65 16.96 -16.11
N ASP A 100 -6.51 18.28 -16.21
CA ASP A 100 -7.61 19.24 -16.38
C ASP A 100 -8.76 19.05 -15.36
N ILE A 101 -8.39 18.82 -14.10
CA ILE A 101 -9.34 18.61 -12.99
C ILE A 101 -9.73 19.95 -12.37
N ASN A 102 -11.02 20.21 -12.21
CA ASN A 102 -11.52 21.33 -11.43
C ASN A 102 -11.45 21.03 -9.93
N ASP A 103 -10.31 21.32 -9.32
CA ASP A 103 -9.98 21.07 -7.93
C ASP A 103 -10.30 22.25 -6.99
N THR A 104 -11.00 23.28 -7.48
CA THR A 104 -11.26 24.54 -6.74
C THR A 104 -12.06 24.36 -5.45
N ALA A 105 -12.77 23.25 -5.33
CA ALA A 105 -13.50 22.87 -4.12
C ALA A 105 -12.58 22.38 -2.99
N GLY A 106 -11.34 22.00 -3.28
CA GLY A 106 -10.38 21.48 -2.31
C GLY A 106 -9.71 22.57 -1.48
N LEU A 107 -9.45 22.30 -0.19
CA LEU A 107 -8.58 23.14 0.63
C LEU A 107 -7.13 22.89 0.24
N ARG A 108 -6.32 23.95 0.12
CA ARG A 108 -4.93 23.84 -0.32
C ARG A 108 -3.94 24.15 0.80
N THR A 109 -2.92 23.31 0.93
CA THR A 109 -1.76 23.56 1.79
C THR A 109 -0.51 23.60 0.94
N ILE A 110 0.31 24.63 1.07
CA ILE A 110 1.67 24.66 0.52
C ILE A 110 2.59 23.95 1.50
N THR A 111 3.31 22.93 1.04
CA THR A 111 4.21 22.15 1.91
C THR A 111 5.59 22.83 2.05
N PRO A 112 6.34 22.54 3.12
CA PRO A 112 7.70 23.06 3.30
C PRO A 112 8.67 22.77 2.16
N SER A 113 8.49 21.65 1.46
CA SER A 113 9.32 21.24 0.31
C SER A 113 8.92 21.94 -1.00
N GLY A 114 7.91 22.84 -0.97
CA GLY A 114 7.39 23.52 -2.15
C GLY A 114 6.34 22.72 -2.94
N GLY A 115 5.88 21.60 -2.38
CA GLY A 115 4.75 20.81 -2.86
C GLY A 115 3.39 21.37 -2.43
N MET A 116 2.32 20.61 -2.67
CA MET A 116 0.96 21.01 -2.31
C MET A 116 0.11 19.82 -1.87
N HIS A 117 -0.61 19.99 -0.76
CA HIS A 117 -1.76 19.15 -0.46
C HIS A 117 -3.02 19.81 -1.01
N ILE A 118 -3.88 19.03 -1.66
CA ILE A 118 -5.26 19.39 -2.00
C ILE A 118 -6.19 18.44 -1.23
N ILE A 119 -6.98 18.98 -0.31
CA ILE A 119 -7.81 18.23 0.63
C ILE A 119 -9.28 18.32 0.21
N PHE A 120 -9.92 17.18 0.06
CA PHE A 120 -11.35 17.01 -0.23
C PHE A 120 -12.04 16.24 0.89
N THR A 121 -13.35 16.40 1.02
CA THR A 121 -14.20 15.46 1.77
C THR A 121 -14.49 14.24 0.90
N GLY A 122 -14.32 13.05 1.47
CA GLY A 122 -14.59 11.78 0.80
C GLY A 122 -13.67 10.67 1.28
N GLN A 123 -13.98 9.46 0.82
CA GLN A 123 -13.21 8.24 1.08
C GLN A 123 -12.31 7.94 -0.11
N GLY A 124 -11.16 7.31 0.17
CA GLY A 124 -10.22 6.90 -0.87
C GLY A 124 -9.04 6.15 -0.25
N LYS A 125 -8.32 5.36 -1.05
CA LYS A 125 -7.16 4.62 -0.56
C LYS A 125 -5.95 5.53 -0.43
N THR A 126 -5.12 5.26 0.58
CA THR A 126 -3.76 5.81 0.64
C THR A 126 -2.90 5.08 -0.40
N ASN A 127 -2.16 5.83 -1.21
CA ASN A 127 -1.29 5.29 -2.24
C ASN A 127 -0.07 6.20 -2.43
N THR A 128 1.09 5.60 -2.65
CA THR A 128 2.32 6.33 -2.99
C THR A 128 2.70 6.01 -4.42
N ASN A 129 2.83 7.04 -5.27
CA ASN A 129 3.08 6.86 -6.69
C ASN A 129 4.28 7.72 -7.14
N ALA A 130 5.46 7.15 -6.97
CA ALA A 130 6.73 7.78 -7.35
C ALA A 130 6.82 8.11 -8.85
N ALA A 131 6.10 7.39 -9.73
CA ALA A 131 6.14 7.63 -11.17
C ALA A 131 5.45 8.94 -11.58
N THR A 132 4.43 9.34 -10.85
CA THR A 132 3.67 10.58 -11.13
C THR A 132 4.13 11.76 -10.29
N GLY A 133 4.80 11.51 -9.16
CA GLY A 133 5.09 12.53 -8.15
C GLY A 133 3.85 12.98 -7.36
N ILE A 134 2.78 12.19 -7.40
CA ILE A 134 1.50 12.47 -6.75
C ILE A 134 1.13 11.29 -5.84
N ASP A 135 1.12 11.55 -4.54
CA ASP A 135 0.68 10.63 -3.51
C ASP A 135 -0.77 10.92 -3.10
N THR A 136 -1.40 9.98 -2.42
CA THR A 136 -2.75 10.14 -1.86
C THR A 136 -2.79 9.71 -0.41
N ARG A 137 -3.54 10.43 0.43
CA ARG A 137 -3.81 10.07 1.83
C ARG A 137 -5.32 9.98 2.03
N GLY A 138 -5.78 8.80 2.40
CA GLY A 138 -7.18 8.54 2.75
C GLY A 138 -7.22 7.48 3.85
N ASP A 139 -7.86 6.35 3.62
CA ASP A 139 -7.90 5.24 4.57
C ASP A 139 -6.50 4.75 4.92
N GLY A 140 -6.26 4.58 6.23
CA GLY A 140 -4.95 4.21 6.78
C GLY A 140 -3.85 5.27 6.64
N GLY A 141 -4.18 6.46 6.13
CA GLY A 141 -3.23 7.55 5.88
C GLY A 141 -3.48 8.77 6.76
N TYR A 142 -2.47 9.61 6.87
CA TYR A 142 -2.57 10.92 7.49
C TYR A 142 -1.76 11.95 6.71
N PHE A 143 -2.06 13.23 6.94
CA PHE A 143 -1.28 14.34 6.43
C PHE A 143 -0.94 15.30 7.56
N ILE A 144 0.07 16.15 7.35
CA ILE A 144 0.39 17.25 8.27
C ILE A 144 -0.44 18.47 7.87
N ALA A 145 -1.25 18.96 8.80
CA ALA A 145 -2.10 20.13 8.60
C ALA A 145 -1.32 21.45 8.85
N PRO A 146 -1.63 22.53 8.12
CA PRO A 146 -1.07 23.85 8.42
C PRO A 146 -1.63 24.38 9.76
N PRO A 147 -0.96 25.32 10.46
CA PRO A 147 0.29 25.96 10.11
C PRO A 147 1.52 25.27 10.73
N SER A 148 1.54 23.93 10.77
CA SER A 148 2.62 23.15 11.39
C SER A 148 4.01 23.52 10.83
N ARG A 149 5.03 23.49 11.69
CA ARG A 149 6.41 23.92 11.35
C ARG A 149 7.43 22.83 11.63
N ILE A 150 8.19 22.46 10.61
CA ILE A 150 9.34 21.56 10.72
C ILE A 150 10.53 22.37 11.27
N LEU A 151 11.21 21.83 12.28
CA LEU A 151 12.33 22.42 13.00
C LEU A 151 13.56 21.51 12.91
N GLU A 152 14.08 21.29 11.69
CA GLU A 152 15.20 20.38 11.45
C GLU A 152 16.52 21.14 11.26
N GLY A 153 17.39 21.12 12.27
CA GLY A 153 18.66 21.84 12.22
C GLY A 153 18.45 23.36 12.02
N THR A 154 19.02 23.92 10.95
CA THR A 154 18.80 25.32 10.54
C THR A 154 17.59 25.50 9.61
N PHE A 155 16.98 24.41 9.14
CA PHE A 155 15.80 24.46 8.28
C PHE A 155 14.54 24.64 9.12
N CYS A 156 13.85 25.76 8.86
CA CYS A 156 12.51 26.03 9.38
C CYS A 156 11.54 26.13 8.22
N GLY A 157 10.70 25.12 8.06
CA GLY A 157 9.74 25.02 6.97
C GLY A 157 8.31 24.93 7.49
N GLU A 158 7.39 25.70 6.92
CA GLU A 158 6.01 25.80 7.41
C GLU A 158 5.03 25.26 6.37
N TYR A 159 4.08 24.44 6.82
CA TYR A 159 2.88 24.12 6.05
C TYR A 159 1.96 25.34 6.05
N LYS A 160 1.66 25.91 4.88
CA LYS A 160 0.92 27.17 4.80
C LYS A 160 -0.46 26.95 4.20
N ARG A 161 -1.48 27.49 4.85
CA ARG A 161 -2.83 27.59 4.28
C ARG A 161 -2.77 28.42 2.99
N SER A 162 -3.40 27.93 1.94
CA SER A 162 -3.71 28.70 0.75
C SER A 162 -5.24 28.80 0.63
N GLY A 163 -5.75 30.01 0.48
CA GLY A 163 -7.19 30.29 0.50
C GLY A 163 -7.81 30.33 1.90
N ASP A 164 -9.14 30.24 1.94
CA ASP A 164 -9.94 30.37 3.16
C ASP A 164 -10.21 29.01 3.82
N TRP A 165 -9.49 28.75 4.90
CA TRP A 165 -9.61 27.52 5.70
C TRP A 165 -10.72 27.57 6.76
N SER A 166 -11.47 28.67 6.86
CA SER A 166 -12.68 28.68 7.70
C SER A 166 -13.74 27.71 7.17
N LYS A 167 -13.76 27.52 5.84
CA LYS A 167 -14.65 26.61 5.10
C LYS A 167 -14.27 25.15 5.29
N ALA A 168 -15.26 24.27 5.11
CA ALA A 168 -15.02 22.85 4.92
C ALA A 168 -14.49 22.61 3.48
N PRO A 169 -13.65 21.59 3.28
CA PRO A 169 -13.29 21.16 1.93
C PRO A 169 -14.54 20.64 1.20
N GLY A 170 -14.59 20.86 -0.10
CA GLY A 170 -15.63 20.30 -0.95
C GLY A 170 -15.38 18.83 -1.29
N VAL A 171 -16.30 18.25 -2.05
CA VAL A 171 -16.23 16.84 -2.48
C VAL A 171 -15.11 16.62 -3.51
N ILE A 172 -14.70 15.36 -3.64
CA ILE A 172 -13.77 14.91 -4.67
C ILE A 172 -14.33 15.27 -6.07
N PRO A 173 -13.59 16.02 -6.91
CA PRO A 173 -14.04 16.38 -8.25
C PRO A 173 -14.20 15.18 -9.19
N ASP A 174 -15.09 15.31 -10.16
CA ASP A 174 -15.27 14.33 -11.23
C ASP A 174 -13.96 14.07 -11.98
N GLY A 175 -13.72 12.82 -12.38
CA GLY A 175 -12.53 12.39 -13.10
C GLY A 175 -11.25 12.31 -12.26
N LEU A 176 -11.17 12.92 -11.07
CA LEU A 176 -9.95 12.90 -10.26
C LEU A 176 -9.58 11.47 -9.82
N MET A 177 -10.57 10.69 -9.38
CA MET A 177 -10.34 9.31 -8.95
C MET A 177 -9.89 8.42 -10.10
N GLU A 178 -10.40 8.62 -11.31
CA GLU A 178 -9.98 7.88 -12.51
C GLU A 178 -8.54 8.22 -12.93
N LYS A 179 -8.06 9.44 -12.64
CA LYS A 179 -6.67 9.82 -12.91
C LYS A 179 -5.71 9.25 -11.87
N LEU A 180 -6.10 9.28 -10.59
CA LEU A 180 -5.30 8.79 -9.47
C LEU A 180 -5.28 7.26 -9.42
N PHE A 181 -6.41 6.66 -9.76
CA PHE A 181 -6.66 5.23 -9.77
C PHE A 181 -7.31 4.88 -11.10
N PRO A 182 -6.57 4.97 -12.22
CA PRO A 182 -7.09 4.50 -13.49
C PRO A 182 -7.55 3.07 -13.27
N GLU A 183 -8.85 2.84 -13.51
CA GLU A 183 -9.29 1.49 -13.76
C GLU A 183 -8.40 1.01 -14.88
N ASN A 184 -7.50 0.07 -14.59
CA ASN A 184 -6.94 -0.75 -15.64
C ASN A 184 -8.17 -1.34 -16.31
N GLY A 185 -8.51 -0.77 -17.47
CA GLY A 185 -9.71 -1.09 -18.23
C GLY A 185 -9.55 -2.51 -18.74
N ASP A 186 -9.77 -3.45 -17.83
CA ASP A 186 -9.86 -4.86 -18.09
C ASP A 186 -10.85 -5.41 -17.08
N SER A 187 -12.12 -5.25 -17.41
CA SER A 187 -13.10 -6.27 -17.05
C SER A 187 -12.62 -7.59 -17.64
N TYR A 188 -11.74 -8.30 -16.93
CA TYR A 188 -11.35 -9.65 -17.30
C TYR A 188 -12.51 -10.57 -16.95
N SER A 189 -13.41 -10.77 -17.92
CA SER A 189 -14.19 -12.01 -17.93
C SER A 189 -13.17 -13.14 -17.99
N VAL A 190 -12.96 -13.82 -16.86
CA VAL A 190 -12.25 -15.11 -16.81
C VAL A 190 -12.75 -15.91 -18.00
N PRO A 191 -11.89 -16.36 -18.94
CA PRO A 191 -12.32 -17.16 -20.06
C PRO A 191 -13.22 -18.27 -19.51
N LYS A 192 -14.42 -18.43 -20.08
CA LYS A 192 -15.45 -19.41 -19.65
C LYS A 192 -14.96 -20.88 -19.60
N ILE A 193 -13.68 -21.12 -19.85
CA ILE A 193 -12.96 -22.39 -19.76
C ILE A 193 -12.82 -22.87 -18.31
N PHE A 194 -12.77 -21.99 -17.31
CA PHE A 194 -12.63 -22.41 -15.90
C PHE A 194 -13.93 -22.87 -15.22
N ASN A 195 -15.07 -22.78 -15.92
CA ASN A 195 -16.38 -22.90 -15.28
C ASN A 195 -17.03 -24.29 -15.34
N LYS A 196 -16.27 -25.39 -15.46
CA LYS A 196 -16.91 -26.71 -15.61
C LYS A 196 -16.31 -27.94 -14.93
N LYS A 197 -15.36 -27.81 -14.00
CA LYS A 197 -15.05 -28.93 -13.07
C LYS A 197 -14.90 -28.45 -11.63
N LEU A 198 -15.95 -28.71 -10.86
CA LEU A 198 -16.16 -28.47 -9.42
C LEU A 198 -15.21 -29.26 -8.49
N SER A 199 -13.95 -29.47 -8.87
CA SER A 199 -13.02 -30.29 -8.06
C SER A 199 -11.57 -29.80 -8.05
N ARG A 200 -11.30 -28.57 -8.48
CA ARG A 200 -9.91 -28.06 -8.58
C ARG A 200 -9.66 -26.90 -7.63
N LYS A 201 -8.44 -26.85 -7.11
CA LYS A 201 -7.94 -25.76 -6.26
C LYS A 201 -7.87 -24.47 -7.09
N GLN A 202 -8.13 -23.33 -6.43
CA GLN A 202 -8.12 -22.02 -7.07
C GLN A 202 -6.68 -21.57 -7.36
N LEU A 203 -6.44 -21.05 -8.57
CA LEU A 203 -5.17 -20.43 -8.96
C LEU A 203 -5.00 -19.08 -8.24
N SER A 204 -3.76 -18.69 -7.97
CA SER A 204 -3.47 -17.40 -7.34
C SER A 204 -3.78 -16.21 -8.24
N ARG A 205 -4.05 -15.05 -7.64
CA ARG A 205 -4.23 -13.78 -8.38
C ARG A 205 -3.03 -13.46 -9.27
N ALA A 206 -1.81 -13.75 -8.83
CA ALA A 206 -0.61 -13.53 -9.64
C ALA A 206 -0.57 -14.42 -10.89
N THR A 207 -1.01 -15.67 -10.79
CA THR A 207 -1.16 -16.58 -11.94
C THR A 207 -2.26 -16.07 -12.87
N LEU A 208 -3.42 -15.68 -12.33
CA LEU A 208 -4.50 -15.10 -13.13
C LEU A 208 -4.07 -13.82 -13.85
N ARG A 209 -3.29 -12.97 -13.19
CA ARG A 209 -2.72 -11.75 -13.77
C ARG A 209 -1.72 -12.08 -14.89
N PHE A 210 -0.84 -13.05 -14.69
CA PHE A 210 0.03 -13.52 -15.76
C PHE A 210 -0.76 -14.05 -16.97
N MET A 211 -1.83 -14.80 -16.73
CA MET A 211 -2.70 -15.31 -17.80
C MET A 211 -3.43 -14.20 -18.56
N ALA A 212 -3.60 -13.04 -17.94
CA ALA A 212 -4.29 -11.89 -18.48
C ALA A 212 -3.32 -10.95 -19.23
N GLU A 213 -2.24 -10.56 -18.57
CA GLU A 213 -1.34 -9.46 -18.96
C GLU A 213 0.01 -9.95 -19.50
N GLY A 214 0.34 -11.23 -19.34
CA GLY A 214 1.67 -11.75 -19.62
C GLY A 214 2.68 -11.36 -18.53
N ALA A 215 3.93 -11.11 -18.92
CA ALA A 215 5.04 -10.87 -18.00
C ALA A 215 5.71 -9.51 -18.25
N PRO A 216 6.16 -8.82 -17.19
CA PRO A 216 6.97 -7.60 -17.31
C PRO A 216 8.23 -7.80 -18.14
N GLU A 217 8.72 -6.72 -18.75
CA GLU A 217 9.98 -6.73 -19.50
C GLU A 217 11.15 -7.11 -18.58
N GLY A 218 11.95 -8.10 -19.01
CA GLY A 218 13.05 -8.66 -18.22
C GLY A 218 12.68 -9.80 -17.25
N GLU A 219 11.40 -10.09 -17.02
CA GLU A 219 10.97 -11.11 -16.03
C GLU A 219 10.17 -12.29 -16.63
N ARG A 220 10.20 -12.44 -17.96
CA ARG A 220 9.34 -13.36 -18.73
C ARG A 220 9.41 -14.82 -18.26
N ASN A 221 10.61 -15.39 -18.20
CA ASN A 221 10.80 -16.80 -17.79
C ASN A 221 10.45 -17.05 -16.32
N THR A 222 10.80 -16.11 -15.43
CA THR A 222 10.52 -16.23 -14.00
C THR A 222 9.02 -16.20 -13.72
N THR A 223 8.28 -15.33 -14.40
CA THR A 223 6.85 -15.19 -14.20
C THR A 223 6.08 -16.35 -14.82
N LEU A 224 6.48 -16.79 -16.02
CA LEU A 224 5.95 -17.99 -16.67
C LEU A 224 6.13 -19.24 -15.79
N PHE A 225 7.33 -19.44 -15.24
CA PHE A 225 7.60 -20.57 -14.35
C PHE A 225 6.71 -20.56 -13.10
N LYS A 226 6.55 -19.39 -12.46
CA LYS A 226 5.72 -19.25 -11.26
C LYS A 226 4.25 -19.58 -11.55
N ALA A 227 3.72 -19.14 -12.70
CA ALA A 227 2.36 -19.47 -13.13
C ALA A 227 2.20 -20.98 -13.37
N LEU A 228 3.09 -21.60 -14.15
CA LEU A 228 3.03 -23.04 -14.45
C LEU A 228 3.20 -23.93 -13.22
N ALA A 229 4.03 -23.52 -12.26
CA ALA A 229 4.17 -24.22 -10.99
C ALA A 229 2.88 -24.15 -10.14
N ASP A 230 2.13 -23.05 -10.22
CA ASP A 230 0.83 -22.89 -9.55
C ASP A 230 -0.25 -23.76 -10.21
N PHE A 231 -0.26 -23.85 -11.55
CA PHE A 231 -1.10 -24.81 -12.29
C PHE A 231 -0.83 -26.25 -11.85
N ALA A 232 0.45 -26.64 -11.77
CA ALA A 232 0.84 -27.97 -11.28
C ALA A 232 0.40 -28.19 -9.82
N GLY A 233 0.59 -27.20 -8.94
CA GLY A 233 0.20 -27.26 -7.53
C GLY A 233 -1.32 -27.32 -7.30
N CYS A 234 -2.10 -26.75 -8.22
CA CYS A 234 -3.56 -26.79 -8.19
C CYS A 234 -4.15 -28.05 -8.86
N GLY A 235 -3.31 -28.95 -9.38
CA GLY A 235 -3.74 -30.23 -9.94
C GLY A 235 -4.15 -30.19 -11.41
N TYR A 236 -3.72 -29.18 -12.17
CA TYR A 236 -3.85 -29.17 -13.63
C TYR A 236 -2.78 -30.08 -14.23
N SER A 237 -3.17 -30.93 -15.17
CA SER A 237 -2.21 -31.74 -15.92
C SER A 237 -1.28 -30.86 -16.75
N MET A 238 -0.09 -31.39 -17.06
CA MET A 238 0.90 -30.69 -17.89
C MET A 238 0.32 -30.31 -19.27
N GLN A 239 -0.54 -31.17 -19.85
CA GLN A 239 -1.21 -30.88 -21.11
C GLN A 239 -2.23 -29.75 -20.96
N GLU A 240 -3.04 -29.73 -19.89
CA GLU A 240 -3.98 -28.63 -19.64
C GLU A 240 -3.25 -27.29 -19.45
N ALA A 241 -2.14 -27.28 -18.70
CA ALA A 241 -1.34 -26.07 -18.54
C ALA A 241 -0.68 -25.63 -19.85
N ARG A 242 -0.18 -26.58 -20.66
CA ARG A 242 0.33 -26.30 -22.01
C ARG A 242 -0.71 -25.57 -22.85
N ASP A 243 -1.91 -26.14 -22.95
CA ASP A 243 -2.98 -25.63 -23.81
C ASP A 243 -3.48 -24.24 -23.36
N LEU A 244 -3.53 -24.00 -22.04
CA LEU A 244 -4.00 -22.74 -21.49
C LEU A 244 -2.95 -21.63 -21.57
N VAL A 245 -1.67 -21.96 -21.36
CA VAL A 245 -0.60 -20.96 -21.16
C VAL A 245 0.17 -20.65 -22.45
N SER A 246 0.28 -21.60 -23.39
CA SER A 246 1.00 -21.38 -24.66
C SER A 246 0.57 -20.11 -25.41
N PRO A 247 -0.74 -19.77 -25.53
CA PRO A 247 -1.16 -18.55 -26.23
C PRO A 247 -0.67 -17.25 -25.57
N ILE A 248 -0.41 -17.27 -24.26
CA ILE A 248 0.12 -16.13 -23.51
C ILE A 248 1.64 -16.05 -23.69
N SER A 249 2.33 -17.19 -23.71
CA SER A 249 3.77 -17.28 -23.98
C SER A 249 4.13 -16.69 -25.35
N ASP A 250 3.33 -16.97 -26.38
CA ASP A 250 3.54 -16.43 -27.73
C ASP A 250 3.43 -14.90 -27.75
N LYS A 251 2.49 -14.33 -26.98
CA LYS A 251 2.27 -12.87 -26.89
C LYS A 251 3.40 -12.14 -26.19
N ILE A 252 4.04 -12.77 -25.20
CA ILE A 252 5.19 -12.18 -24.48
C ILE A 252 6.52 -12.38 -25.21
N GLY A 253 6.49 -12.94 -26.42
CA GLY A 253 7.65 -13.07 -27.30
C GLY A 253 8.63 -14.17 -26.90
N LEU A 254 8.17 -15.20 -26.17
CA LEU A 254 8.96 -16.40 -25.92
C LEU A 254 8.80 -17.37 -27.09
N ASN A 255 9.90 -18.00 -27.49
CA ASN A 255 9.82 -19.03 -28.51
C ASN A 255 9.28 -20.35 -27.92
N ARG A 256 8.74 -21.21 -28.79
CA ARG A 256 8.15 -22.49 -28.38
C ARG A 256 9.09 -23.40 -27.58
N GLY A 257 10.39 -23.37 -27.90
CA GLY A 257 11.39 -24.17 -27.19
C GLY A 257 11.61 -23.68 -25.75
N GLU A 258 11.67 -22.36 -25.54
CA GLU A 258 11.77 -21.76 -24.22
C GLU A 258 10.54 -22.06 -23.37
N PHE A 259 9.35 -21.95 -23.95
CA PHE A 259 8.11 -22.30 -23.27
C PHE A 259 8.09 -23.76 -22.79
N GLU A 260 8.43 -24.71 -23.68
CA GLU A 260 8.45 -26.14 -23.32
C GLU A 260 9.50 -26.44 -22.24
N GLN A 261 10.69 -25.80 -22.28
CA GLN A 261 11.69 -25.95 -21.22
C GLN A 261 11.18 -25.48 -19.85
N VAL A 262 10.48 -24.34 -19.80
CA VAL A 262 9.93 -23.81 -18.54
C VAL A 262 8.76 -24.69 -18.06
N LEU A 263 7.93 -25.21 -18.98
CA LEU A 263 6.85 -26.14 -18.68
C LEU A 263 7.37 -27.46 -18.11
N ASP A 264 8.34 -28.09 -18.77
CA ASP A 264 9.03 -29.28 -18.28
C ASP A 264 9.61 -29.03 -16.88
N HIS A 265 10.27 -27.88 -16.69
CA HIS A 265 10.86 -27.54 -15.40
C HIS A 265 9.80 -27.34 -14.30
N ALA A 266 8.68 -26.69 -14.59
CA ALA A 266 7.58 -26.50 -13.65
C ALA A 266 6.98 -27.84 -13.19
N TYR A 267 6.82 -28.79 -14.11
CA TYR A 267 6.22 -30.11 -13.88
C TYR A 267 7.20 -31.22 -13.46
N SER A 268 8.51 -30.96 -13.49
CA SER A 268 9.56 -31.93 -13.13
C SER A 268 9.50 -32.49 -11.70
N LYS A 269 8.77 -31.81 -10.79
CA LYS A 269 8.58 -32.24 -9.41
C LYS A 269 7.20 -31.85 -8.90
N LYS A 270 6.74 -32.54 -7.85
CA LYS A 270 5.48 -32.22 -7.18
C LYS A 270 5.51 -30.78 -6.68
N ARG A 271 4.47 -30.00 -7.01
CA ARG A 271 4.31 -28.60 -6.59
C ARG A 271 3.20 -28.49 -5.56
N THR A 272 3.32 -27.47 -4.71
CA THR A 272 2.24 -27.03 -3.82
C THR A 272 1.54 -25.85 -4.47
N PRO A 273 0.21 -25.70 -4.29
CA PRO A 273 -0.51 -24.55 -4.79
C PRO A 273 0.00 -23.26 -4.13
N SER A 274 -0.02 -22.16 -4.87
CA SER A 274 0.39 -20.85 -4.33
C SER A 274 -0.61 -20.29 -3.34
N ILE A 275 -1.84 -20.78 -3.31
CA ILE A 275 -2.78 -20.56 -2.20
C ILE A 275 -2.76 -21.82 -1.32
N PRO A 276 -2.38 -21.73 -0.02
CA PRO A 276 -2.27 -22.86 0.88
C PRO A 276 -3.58 -23.64 1.03
N GLU A 277 -3.46 -24.94 1.28
CA GLU A 277 -4.58 -25.89 1.32
C GLU A 277 -5.65 -25.51 2.35
N HIS A 278 -5.27 -25.10 3.56
CA HIS A 278 -6.23 -24.63 4.57
C HIS A 278 -7.01 -23.37 4.13
N ILE A 279 -6.43 -22.52 3.28
CA ILE A 279 -7.13 -21.37 2.70
C ILE A 279 -8.04 -21.82 1.56
N GLN A 280 -7.60 -22.78 0.73
CA GLN A 280 -8.43 -23.40 -0.30
C GLN A 280 -9.72 -23.99 0.31
N GLU A 281 -9.60 -24.65 1.46
CA GLU A 281 -10.71 -25.23 2.22
C GLU A 281 -11.66 -24.16 2.80
N LYS A 282 -11.11 -23.07 3.36
CA LYS A 282 -11.90 -21.92 3.85
C LYS A 282 -12.63 -21.19 2.71
N ILE A 283 -12.03 -21.10 1.53
CA ILE A 283 -12.67 -20.54 0.32
C ILE A 283 -13.79 -21.47 -0.16
N ALA A 284 -13.52 -22.77 -0.25
CA ALA A 284 -14.48 -23.78 -0.72
C ALA A 284 -15.70 -23.92 0.21
N SER A 285 -15.54 -23.64 1.52
CA SER A 285 -16.62 -23.65 2.51
C SER A 285 -17.48 -22.37 2.55
N GLY A 286 -17.21 -21.39 1.68
CA GLY A 286 -18.05 -20.19 1.53
C GLY A 286 -17.84 -19.13 2.62
N GLY A 287 -16.70 -19.16 3.31
CA GLY A 287 -16.32 -18.14 4.29
C GLY A 287 -16.17 -16.77 3.64
N ARG A 288 -17.16 -15.89 3.81
CA ARG A 288 -17.15 -14.51 3.29
C ARG A 288 -16.07 -13.62 3.92
N ASP A 289 -15.42 -14.07 5.00
CA ASP A 289 -14.46 -13.28 5.77
C ASP A 289 -13.39 -14.18 6.42
N VAL A 290 -12.62 -14.88 5.59
CA VAL A 290 -11.55 -15.82 5.99
C VAL A 290 -10.53 -15.17 6.96
N ALA A 291 -10.36 -13.85 6.85
CA ALA A 291 -9.48 -13.02 7.68
C ALA A 291 -9.80 -13.03 9.19
N LYS A 292 -11.08 -13.19 9.57
CA LYS A 292 -11.52 -13.19 10.98
C LYS A 292 -11.31 -14.52 11.71
N SER A 293 -10.79 -15.54 11.01
CA SER A 293 -10.68 -16.91 11.52
C SER A 293 -9.23 -17.43 11.48
N ILE A 294 -8.26 -16.54 11.70
CA ILE A 294 -6.85 -16.90 11.85
C ILE A 294 -6.64 -17.35 13.30
N THR A 295 -6.14 -18.57 13.50
CA THR A 295 -5.83 -19.07 14.84
C THR A 295 -4.53 -18.46 15.37
N PHE A 296 -4.33 -18.49 16.69
CA PHE A 296 -3.13 -17.97 17.33
C PHE A 296 -1.85 -18.68 16.86
N GLU A 297 -1.93 -19.98 16.60
CA GLU A 297 -0.81 -20.76 16.04
C GLU A 297 -0.53 -20.40 14.58
N GLU A 298 -1.58 -20.13 13.78
CA GLU A 298 -1.43 -19.62 12.42
C GLU A 298 -0.77 -18.24 12.43
N GLN A 299 -1.11 -17.37 13.39
CA GLN A 299 -0.49 -16.06 13.57
C GLN A 299 0.97 -16.15 14.03
N ALA A 300 1.29 -17.02 14.98
CA ALA A 300 2.65 -17.18 15.51
C ALA A 300 3.63 -17.75 14.45
N VAL A 301 3.16 -18.67 13.61
CA VAL A 301 3.95 -19.21 12.49
C VAL A 301 4.20 -18.13 11.41
N ILE A 302 3.24 -17.23 11.19
CA ILE A 302 3.38 -16.08 10.27
C ILE A 302 4.38 -15.05 10.81
N GLU A 303 4.33 -14.76 12.12
CA GLU A 303 5.25 -13.83 12.78
C GLU A 303 6.70 -14.34 12.77
N TYR A 304 6.92 -15.63 13.02
CA TYR A 304 8.25 -16.26 12.95
C TYR A 304 8.83 -16.25 11.52
N ALA A 305 7.99 -16.39 10.49
CA ALA A 305 8.40 -16.32 9.09
C ALA A 305 8.79 -14.89 8.65
N VAL A 306 8.08 -13.86 9.15
CA VAL A 306 8.41 -12.45 8.93
C VAL A 306 9.75 -12.07 9.60
N LEU A 307 9.97 -12.52 10.84
CA LEU A 307 11.22 -12.31 11.57
C LEU A 307 12.42 -12.98 10.90
N SER A 308 12.22 -14.17 10.33
CA SER A 308 13.28 -14.89 9.59
C SER A 308 13.63 -14.23 8.25
N CYS A 309 12.66 -13.57 7.58
CA CYS A 309 12.91 -12.81 6.35
C CYS A 309 13.65 -11.48 6.60
N ALA A 310 13.65 -11.01 7.84
CA ALA A 310 14.40 -9.82 8.24
C ALA A 310 15.88 -10.12 8.58
N VAL A 311 16.32 -11.39 8.56
CA VAL A 311 17.68 -11.77 8.98
C VAL A 311 18.31 -12.78 8.03
N ILE A 312 19.28 -12.32 7.24
CA ILE A 312 20.36 -13.16 6.70
C ILE A 312 21.67 -12.55 7.21
N ASP A 313 22.53 -13.36 7.83
CA ASP A 313 23.79 -12.93 8.45
C ASP A 313 23.65 -11.75 9.44
N ASN A 314 22.60 -11.77 10.27
CA ASN A 314 22.31 -10.73 11.27
C ASN A 314 22.11 -9.30 10.70
N GLN A 315 21.79 -9.16 9.40
CA GLN A 315 21.44 -7.88 8.80
C GLN A 315 20.08 -7.91 8.09
N LEU A 316 19.33 -6.81 8.24
CA LEU A 316 18.07 -6.55 7.54
C LEU A 316 18.36 -6.18 6.08
N ILE A 317 17.72 -6.86 5.13
CA ILE A 317 17.83 -6.51 3.70
C ILE A 317 16.89 -5.31 3.38
N PRO A 318 17.36 -4.26 2.67
CA PRO A 318 16.59 -3.03 2.40
C PRO A 318 15.34 -3.16 1.50
N VAL A 319 15.10 -4.33 0.90
CA VAL A 319 14.12 -4.53 -0.20
C VAL A 319 12.66 -4.52 0.26
N ILE A 320 12.39 -4.48 1.57
CA ILE A 320 11.02 -4.44 2.10
C ILE A 320 10.28 -3.14 1.72
N GLY A 321 11.01 -2.04 1.44
CA GLY A 321 10.41 -0.74 1.10
C GLY A 321 9.66 -0.69 -0.24
N GLU A 322 10.05 -1.50 -1.23
CA GLU A 322 9.38 -1.54 -2.54
C GLU A 322 8.17 -2.47 -2.56
N ILE A 323 8.10 -3.45 -1.63
CA ILE A 323 7.01 -4.43 -1.54
C ILE A 323 5.73 -3.81 -0.93
N ILE A 324 5.87 -2.71 -0.18
CA ILE A 324 4.75 -2.07 0.53
C ILE A 324 3.91 -1.18 -0.41
N GLY A 325 4.40 -0.87 -1.62
CA GLY A 325 3.83 0.16 -2.49
C GLY A 325 2.65 -0.24 -3.38
N TYR A 326 2.33 -1.53 -3.56
CA TYR A 326 1.32 -1.94 -4.54
C TYR A 326 0.49 -3.15 -4.06
N GLU A 327 -0.78 -2.87 -3.71
CA GLU A 327 -1.92 -3.78 -3.47
C GLU A 327 -2.19 -4.31 -2.03
N ASP A 328 -3.49 -4.46 -1.75
CA ASP A 328 -4.14 -4.84 -0.49
C ASP A 328 -3.48 -5.99 0.29
N PHE A 329 -3.30 -5.74 1.59
CA PHE A 329 -2.64 -6.58 2.60
C PHE A 329 -3.22 -8.00 2.78
N GLN A 330 -4.33 -8.34 2.13
CA GLN A 330 -5.00 -9.65 2.20
C GLN A 330 -4.51 -10.68 1.17
N VAL A 331 -3.67 -10.29 0.19
CA VAL A 331 -3.22 -11.19 -0.90
C VAL A 331 -1.71 -11.47 -0.88
N LEU A 332 -0.93 -10.63 -0.23
CA LEU A 332 0.53 -10.79 -0.03
C LEU A 332 0.91 -12.08 0.75
N LYS A 333 -0.07 -12.77 1.31
CA LYS A 333 0.12 -13.85 2.28
C LYS A 333 0.82 -15.11 1.75
N ASN A 334 0.98 -15.36 0.44
CA ASN A 334 1.39 -16.71 0.01
C ASN A 334 2.50 -16.85 -1.05
N LYS A 335 3.03 -15.78 -1.65
CA LYS A 335 4.02 -15.94 -2.75
C LYS A 335 5.49 -16.01 -2.28
N TYR A 336 5.82 -15.41 -1.15
CA TYR A 336 7.19 -15.35 -0.61
C TYR A 336 7.51 -16.47 0.38
N ILE A 337 6.48 -17.09 0.97
CA ILE A 337 6.58 -18.27 1.86
C ILE A 337 7.27 -19.44 1.16
N PHE A 338 6.98 -19.68 -0.12
CA PHE A 338 7.50 -20.83 -0.87
C PHE A 338 8.95 -20.64 -1.39
N GLN A 339 9.37 -19.41 -1.68
CA GLN A 339 10.75 -19.14 -2.15
C GLN A 339 11.77 -19.11 -1.00
N ALA A 340 11.36 -18.74 0.22
CA ALA A 340 12.18 -18.81 1.42
C ALA A 340 12.42 -20.28 1.87
N MET A 341 11.39 -21.13 1.78
CA MET A 341 11.50 -22.55 2.14
C MET A 341 12.47 -23.36 1.23
N MET A 342 12.65 -22.97 -0.03
CA MET A 342 13.54 -23.67 -0.99
C MET A 342 15.02 -23.24 -0.91
N LYS A 343 15.37 -22.22 -0.11
CA LYS A 343 16.75 -21.77 0.11
C LYS A 343 17.28 -22.11 1.52
N LEU A 344 16.41 -22.57 2.41
CA LEU A 344 16.74 -23.04 3.78
C LEU A 344 16.86 -24.59 3.86
N TYR A 345 16.77 -25.27 2.72
CA TYR A 345 17.21 -26.64 2.44
C TYR A 345 18.14 -26.60 1.23
#